data_AF-A0A285C2R1-F1
#
_entry.id   AF-A0A285C2R1-F1
#
_cell.length_a   1.000
_cell.length_b   1.000
_cell.length_c   1.000
_cell.angle_alpha   90.00
_cell.angle_beta   90.00
_cell.angle_gamma   90.00
#
_symmetry.space_group_name_H-M   'P 1'
#
loop_
_entity.id
_entity.type
_entity.pdbx_description
1 polymer ?
#
loop_
_entity_poly.entity_id
_entity_poly.type
_entity_poly.pdbx_seq_one_letter_code
_entity_poly.pdbx_strand_id
1 'polypeptide(L)'
;MSASMSFYGDASTWVHLHDYGTRRLPILAIDGDGYGLTISVFDSRPIADHQAFAEKLAQASADYLAAVQRYAAAQRPETETAQAR
;
A
#
# COMPACT_ATOMS: atom_id res chain seq x y z
N MET A 1 15.13 -13.01 13.84
CA MET A 1 13.94 -13.63 13.21
C MET A 1 13.13 -12.52 12.57
N SER A 2 12.93 -12.52 11.25
CA SER A 2 12.03 -11.59 10.58
C SER A 2 10.72 -12.31 10.27
N ALA A 3 9.60 -11.78 10.74
CA ALA A 3 8.30 -12.20 10.24
C ALA A 3 8.17 -11.70 8.79
N SER A 4 7.74 -12.56 7.88
CA SER A 4 7.34 -12.18 6.53
C SER A 4 5.86 -12.48 6.39
N MET A 5 5.10 -11.49 5.93
CA MET A 5 3.71 -11.64 5.57
C MET A 5 3.55 -11.17 4.13
N SER A 6 2.83 -11.95 3.34
CA SER A 6 2.43 -11.60 1.99
C SER A 6 0.93 -11.44 1.96
N PHE A 7 0.48 -10.39 1.28
CA PHE A 7 -0.93 -10.10 1.08
C PHE A 7 -1.18 -10.03 -0.43
N TYR A 8 -2.18 -10.75 -0.91
CA TYR A 8 -2.59 -10.70 -2.30
C TYR A 8 -3.60 -9.57 -2.49
N GLY A 9 -3.12 -8.44 -3.03
CA GLY A 9 -3.96 -7.30 -3.37
C GLY A 9 -4.41 -7.37 -4.84
N ASP A 10 -5.70 -7.22 -5.07
CA ASP A 10 -6.31 -7.09 -6.39
C ASP A 10 -7.26 -5.88 -6.44
N ALA A 11 -8.01 -5.74 -7.54
CA ALA A 11 -8.93 -4.62 -7.73
C ALA A 11 -10.14 -4.63 -6.76
N SER A 12 -10.42 -5.76 -6.09
CA SER A 12 -11.43 -5.84 -5.03
C SER A 12 -10.87 -5.58 -3.63
N THR A 13 -9.56 -5.45 -3.49
CA THR A 13 -8.93 -5.08 -2.22
C THR A 13 -9.15 -3.60 -1.93
N TRP A 14 -9.55 -3.26 -0.71
CA TRP A 14 -9.63 -1.88 -0.25
C TRP A 14 -8.71 -1.61 0.94
N VAL A 15 -8.22 -0.37 1.01
CA VAL A 15 -7.44 0.13 2.15
C VAL A 15 -8.34 1.08 2.94
N HIS A 16 -8.50 0.81 4.24
CA HIS A 16 -9.37 1.56 5.12
C HIS A 16 -8.60 2.13 6.32
N LEU A 17 -8.89 3.38 6.68
CA LEU A 17 -8.35 4.03 7.87
C LEU A 17 -9.43 4.08 8.96
N HIS A 18 -9.18 3.41 10.07
CA HIS A 18 -9.96 3.61 11.29
C HIS A 18 -9.39 4.80 12.06
N ASP A 19 -10.01 5.97 11.88
CA ASP A 19 -9.69 7.18 12.64
C ASP A 19 -10.53 7.25 13.92
N TYR A 20 -9.85 7.26 15.06
CA TYR A 20 -10.47 7.37 16.38
C TYR A 20 -10.29 8.79 16.97
N GLY A 21 -9.85 9.75 16.16
CA GLY A 21 -9.47 11.09 16.58
C GLY A 21 -8.33 11.05 17.59
N THR A 22 -8.44 11.84 18.66
CA THR A 22 -7.43 11.88 19.73
C THR A 22 -7.59 10.79 20.78
N ARG A 23 -8.58 9.89 20.62
CA ARG A 23 -8.91 8.87 21.64
C ARG A 23 -8.01 7.63 21.58
N ARG A 24 -7.53 7.28 20.38
CA ARG A 24 -6.67 6.12 20.13
C ARG A 24 -5.84 6.35 18.87
N LEU A 25 -4.69 5.68 18.79
CA LEU A 25 -3.94 5.57 17.56
C LEU A 25 -4.79 5.03 16.40
N PRO A 26 -4.69 5.64 15.21
CA PRO A 26 -5.40 5.16 14.04
C PRO A 26 -4.87 3.79 13.61
N ILE A 27 -5.74 2.98 13.01
CA ILE A 27 -5.39 1.68 12.43
C ILE A 27 -5.61 1.75 10.93
N LEU A 28 -4.59 1.35 10.16
CA LEU A 28 -4.74 1.12 8.72
C LEU A 28 -5.06 -0.36 8.50
N ALA A 29 -6.13 -0.64 7.77
CA ALA A 29 -6.55 -1.97 7.37
C ALA A 29 -6.44 -2.13 5.85
N ILE A 30 -6.07 -3.32 5.41
CA ILE A 30 -6.13 -3.78 4.02
C ILE A 30 -7.04 -4.99 4.04
N ASP A 31 -8.20 -4.90 3.41
CA ASP A 31 -9.19 -5.95 3.41
C ASP A 31 -9.45 -6.43 1.97
N GLY A 32 -9.75 -7.71 1.86
CA GLY A 32 -10.33 -8.34 0.67
C GLY A 32 -11.43 -9.31 1.09
N ASP A 33 -12.00 -10.01 0.11
CA ASP A 33 -13.10 -10.94 0.37
C ASP A 33 -12.63 -12.13 1.23
N GLY A 34 -12.94 -12.06 2.53
CA GLY A 34 -12.66 -13.13 3.50
C GLY A 34 -11.29 -13.05 4.16
N TYR A 35 -10.51 -12.00 3.94
CA TYR A 35 -9.19 -11.82 4.56
C TYR A 35 -8.88 -10.33 4.83
N GLY A 36 -8.15 -10.07 5.91
CA GLY A 36 -7.80 -8.70 6.32
C GLY A 36 -6.44 -8.64 7.00
N LEU A 37 -5.73 -7.54 6.77
CA LEU A 37 -4.44 -7.20 7.38
C LEU A 37 -4.54 -5.83 8.03
N THR A 38 -4.21 -5.75 9.31
CA THR A 38 -4.13 -4.47 10.02
C THR A 38 -2.68 -4.10 10.30
N ILE A 39 -2.37 -2.82 10.14
CA ILE A 39 -1.04 -2.24 10.32
C ILE A 39 -1.10 -1.28 11.51
N SER A 40 -0.05 -1.30 12.34
CA SER A 40 0.12 -0.40 13.50
C SER A 40 -0.94 -0.52 14.59
N VAL A 41 -1.39 -1.75 14.89
CA VAL A 41 -2.44 -2.01 15.90
C VAL A 41 -1.96 -1.81 17.35
N PHE A 42 -0.65 -1.89 17.60
CA PHE A 42 -0.09 -1.88 18.95
C PHE A 42 0.12 -0.47 19.46
N ASP A 43 -0.64 -0.08 20.47
CA ASP A 43 -0.53 1.20 21.18
C ASP A 43 0.63 1.27 22.18
N SER A 44 1.34 0.16 22.36
CA SER A 44 2.47 0.05 23.28
C SER A 44 3.76 0.73 22.77
N ARG A 45 3.75 1.37 21.59
CA ARG A 45 4.90 2.06 21.01
C ARG A 45 4.78 3.59 21.17
N PRO A 46 5.91 4.32 21.28
CA PRO A 46 5.89 5.78 21.31
C PRO A 46 5.22 6.39 20.07
N ILE A 47 4.49 7.49 20.25
CA ILE A 47 3.80 8.19 19.14
C ILE A 47 4.76 8.63 18.03
N ALA A 48 6.00 9.03 18.38
CA ALA A 48 7.02 9.40 17.40
C ALA A 48 7.39 8.22 16.47
N ASP A 49 7.40 6.99 16.98
CA ASP A 49 7.67 5.80 16.17
C ASP A 49 6.50 5.52 15.22
N HIS A 50 5.26 5.73 15.66
CA HIS A 50 4.09 5.63 14.80
C HIS A 50 4.11 6.67 13.67
N GLN A 51 4.48 7.92 13.98
CA GLN A 51 4.61 8.98 12.98
C GLN A 51 5.71 8.66 11.97
N ALA A 52 6.91 8.31 12.44
CA ALA A 52 8.02 7.95 11.55
C ALA A 52 7.71 6.72 10.69
N PHE A 53 6.96 5.75 11.22
CA PHE A 53 6.47 4.61 10.44
C PHE A 53 5.45 5.05 9.37
N ALA A 54 4.48 5.88 9.73
CA ALA A 54 3.45 6.35 8.82
C ALA A 54 4.04 7.16 7.65
N GLU A 55 5.02 8.02 7.91
CA GLU A 55 5.74 8.78 6.89
C GLU A 55 6.47 7.86 5.91
N LYS A 56 7.20 6.86 6.42
CA LYS A 56 7.90 5.87 5.59
C LYS A 56 6.93 5.03 4.75
N LEU A 57 5.81 4.63 5.34
CA LEU A 57 4.76 3.87 4.65
C LEU A 57 4.14 4.70 3.51
N ALA A 58 3.84 5.97 3.76
CA ALA A 58 3.29 6.88 2.75
C ALA A 58 4.26 7.05 1.58
N GLN A 59 5.54 7.31 1.86
CA GLN A 59 6.57 7.45 0.83
C GLN A 59 6.72 6.16 0.00
N ALA A 60 6.86 5.01 0.66
CA ALA A 60 7.00 3.72 -0.02
C ALA A 60 5.78 3.37 -0.90
N SER A 61 4.57 3.73 -0.46
CA SER A 61 3.34 3.51 -1.22
C SER A 61 3.29 4.37 -2.49
N ALA A 62 3.72 5.63 -2.40
CA ALA A 62 3.83 6.51 -3.56
C ALA A 62 4.88 6.00 -4.57
N ASP A 63 6.04 5.57 -4.07
CA ASP A 63 7.11 5.01 -4.91
C ASP A 63 6.67 3.70 -5.59
N TYR A 64 5.93 2.85 -4.87
CA TYR A 64 5.34 1.64 -5.43
C TYR A 64 4.37 1.95 -6.58
N LEU A 65 3.46 2.92 -6.39
CA LEU A 65 2.55 3.34 -7.46
C LEU A 65 3.30 3.80 -8.71
N ALA A 66 4.32 4.65 -8.54
CA ALA A 66 5.15 5.13 -9.64
C ALA A 66 5.89 3.96 -10.33
N ALA A 67 6.36 2.97 -9.57
CA ALA A 67 6.99 1.77 -10.13
C ALA A 67 6.02 0.91 -10.94
N VAL A 68 4.80 0.67 -10.43
CA VAL A 68 3.74 -0.08 -11.15
C VAL A 68 3.35 0.64 -12.43
N GLN A 69 3.21 1.96 -12.41
CA GLN A 69 2.88 2.75 -13.60
C GLN A 69 3.98 2.66 -14.67
N ARG A 70 5.25 2.79 -14.27
CA ARG A 70 6.39 2.62 -15.19
C ARG A 70 6.42 1.22 -15.79
N TYR A 71 6.20 0.20 -14.97
CA TYR A 71 6.13 -1.18 -15.42
C TYR A 71 4.98 -1.37 -16.42
N ALA A 72 3.79 -0.89 -16.10
CA ALA A 72 2.63 -0.98 -16.98
C ALA A 72 2.84 -0.25 -18.32
N ALA A 73 3.53 0.90 -18.31
CA ALA A 73 3.88 1.62 -19.54
C ALA A 73 4.82 0.81 -20.44
N ALA A 74 5.82 0.13 -19.86
CA ALA A 74 6.76 -0.71 -20.61
C ALA A 74 6.09 -1.96 -21.22
N GLN A 75 4.98 -2.43 -20.65
CA GLN A 75 4.23 -3.59 -21.14
C GLN A 75 3.25 -3.26 -22.27
N ARG A 76 3.04 -1.98 -22.62
CA ARG A 76 2.20 -1.59 -23.76
C ARG A 76 3.05 -1.64 -25.03
N PRO A 77 2.80 -2.59 -25.96
CA PRO A 77 3.54 -2.64 -27.21
C PRO A 77 3.25 -1.37 -28.03
N GLU A 78 4.30 -0.76 -28.58
CA GLU A 78 4.20 0.26 -29.63
C GLU A 78 3.46 -0.36 -30.82
N THR A 79 2.14 -0.22 -30.84
CA THR A 79 1.29 -0.68 -31.93
C THR A 79 1.03 0.48 -32.88
N GLU A 80 2.08 1.17 -33.34
CA GLU A 80 1.96 2.19 -34.38
C GLU A 80 3.34 2.64 -34.89
N THR A 81 3.89 1.93 -35.89
CA THR A 81 4.68 2.44 -37.04
C THR A 81 5.46 1.30 -37.71
N ALA A 82 4.74 0.28 -38.17
CA ALA A 82 5.26 -0.67 -39.16
C ALA A 82 4.24 -0.92 -40.27
N GLN A 83 3.55 0.13 -40.73
CA GLN A 83 2.74 0.09 -41.94
C GLN A 83 2.70 1.49 -42.60
N ALA A 84 3.75 1.81 -43.34
CA ALA A 84 3.64 2.52 -44.61
C ALA A 84 4.90 2.17 -45.42
N ARG A 85 4.66 1.36 -46.45
CA ARG A 85 5.58 1.08 -47.55
C ARG A 85 5.76 2.31 -48.41
#